data_AF-A0A075GIH4-F1
#
_entry.id   AF-A0A075GIH4-F1
#
_cell.length_a   1.000
_cell.length_b   1.000
_cell.length_c   1.000
_cell.angle_alpha   90.00
_cell.angle_beta   90.00
_cell.angle_gamma   90.00
#
_symmetry.space_group_name_H-M   'P 1'
#
loop_
_entity.id
_entity.type
_entity.pdbx_description
1 polymer ?
#
loop_
_entity_poly.entity_id
_entity_poly.type
_entity_poly.pdbx_seq_one_letter_code
_entity_poly.pdbx_strand_id
1 'polypeptide(L)'
;MNREQLTSLVRNKSAKIRESAYKSLLSKYNDNKGVTGEIYQNIVLNLRDEGIGMRGFSSPITIRNISNNIDDETIKTLLHVCKKNSMIFQKYFRKKAKLLGMKKLRRYDLYAPRKSKSSEKTYSYDKSIKLVLESLSKFSPILSEYAKNVFRQIHVDSALRPGKASGAFCSTPSPKITPYVLLNFTGKSRDVFTLAHEIGHAIHSVSASNKSILVSEASLPLAETASTFSEMLLYDNLSMMVGDQEKKIILSEKIDDFYATIGRQSFFTLFEIEAHKQIANSTTIDELSKTYLQNLNQQFGNSVKVSENFGIEWSCIPHFHHAPFYCYAYAFGNLLALSLFQRYKKEGKSFAPEYIGILSSGGSKKPEKLLAEFGIDITKSRFWQDGFDYIQDKVKELSSL
;
A
#
# COMPACT_ATOMS: atom_id res chain seq x y z
N MET A 1 14.12 3.54 -23.30
CA MET A 1 12.93 3.17 -22.48
C MET A 1 12.79 4.19 -21.37
N ASN A 2 11.57 4.64 -21.07
CA ASN A 2 11.31 5.50 -19.91
C ASN A 2 11.17 4.67 -18.62
N ARG A 3 10.98 5.35 -17.48
CA ARG A 3 10.88 4.73 -16.15
C ARG A 3 9.74 3.72 -16.08
N GLU A 4 8.59 4.03 -16.66
CA GLU A 4 7.37 3.24 -16.61
C GLU A 4 7.55 1.93 -17.40
N GLN A 5 8.13 2.03 -18.59
CA GLN A 5 8.50 0.88 -19.41
C GLN A 5 9.50 -0.02 -18.68
N LEU A 6 10.54 0.54 -18.05
CA LEU A 6 11.50 -0.24 -17.25
C LEU A 6 10.84 -0.89 -16.03
N THR A 7 9.93 -0.17 -15.37
CA THR A 7 9.18 -0.67 -14.21
C THR A 7 8.30 -1.86 -14.59
N SER A 8 7.72 -1.88 -15.80
CA SER A 8 6.97 -3.05 -16.28
C SER A 8 7.86 -4.30 -16.39
N LEU A 9 9.13 -4.14 -16.78
CA LEU A 9 10.09 -5.23 -16.96
C LEU A 9 10.59 -5.84 -15.65
N VAL A 10 10.45 -5.16 -14.50
CA VAL A 10 10.83 -5.74 -13.19
C VAL A 10 9.96 -6.94 -12.80
N ARG A 11 8.82 -7.13 -13.47
CA ARG A 11 7.91 -8.27 -13.34
C ARG A 11 8.03 -9.26 -14.51
N ASN A 12 9.07 -9.14 -15.34
CA ASN A 12 9.27 -10.07 -16.45
C ASN A 12 9.58 -11.49 -15.95
N LYS A 13 9.18 -12.52 -16.69
CA LYS A 13 9.46 -13.94 -16.37
C LYS A 13 10.97 -14.23 -16.37
N SER A 14 11.74 -13.57 -17.22
CA SER A 14 13.20 -13.72 -17.32
C SER A 14 13.93 -12.98 -16.20
N ALA A 15 14.72 -13.73 -15.42
CA ALA A 15 15.56 -13.18 -14.35
C ALA A 15 16.62 -12.21 -14.87
N LYS A 16 17.14 -12.44 -16.08
CA LYS A 16 18.11 -11.54 -16.75
C LYS A 16 17.46 -10.21 -17.11
N ILE A 17 16.24 -10.25 -17.66
CA ILE A 17 15.50 -9.02 -18.01
C ILE A 17 15.18 -8.20 -16.77
N ARG A 18 14.71 -8.83 -15.68
CA ARG A 18 14.45 -8.12 -14.42
C ARG A 18 15.70 -7.42 -13.88
N GLU A 19 16.82 -8.15 -13.85
CA GLU A 19 18.10 -7.60 -13.38
C GLU A 19 18.58 -6.43 -14.26
N SER A 20 18.55 -6.59 -15.58
CA SER A 20 18.89 -5.52 -16.52
C SER A 20 17.98 -4.30 -16.32
N ALA A 21 16.67 -4.49 -16.16
CA ALA A 21 15.73 -3.39 -15.95
C ALA A 21 16.06 -2.58 -14.68
N TYR A 22 16.30 -3.26 -13.55
CA TYR A 22 16.69 -2.59 -12.31
C TYR A 22 18.06 -1.91 -12.44
N LYS A 23 19.06 -2.56 -13.04
CA LYS A 23 20.39 -1.97 -13.21
C LYS A 23 20.34 -0.72 -14.09
N SER A 24 19.61 -0.77 -15.21
CA SER A 24 19.42 0.39 -16.09
C SER A 24 18.68 1.53 -15.41
N LEU A 25 17.69 1.22 -14.56
CA LEU A 25 16.98 2.24 -13.78
C LEU A 25 17.92 2.87 -12.74
N LEU A 26 18.51 2.06 -11.88
CA LEU A 26 19.31 2.52 -10.74
C LEU A 26 20.63 3.18 -11.19
N SER A 27 21.22 2.76 -12.31
CA SER A 27 22.41 3.43 -12.85
C SER A 27 22.12 4.89 -13.18
N LYS A 28 20.95 5.20 -13.74
CA LYS A 28 20.59 6.59 -14.06
C LYS A 28 20.36 7.44 -12.82
N TYR A 29 19.76 6.88 -11.77
CA TYR A 29 19.68 7.58 -10.48
C TYR A 29 21.05 7.75 -9.83
N ASN A 30 21.95 6.77 -9.97
CA ASN A 30 23.32 6.87 -9.49
C ASN A 30 24.13 7.94 -10.23
N ASP A 31 24.02 7.99 -11.57
CA ASP A 31 24.68 9.01 -12.40
C ASP A 31 24.23 10.43 -12.01
N ASN A 32 22.98 10.58 -11.55
CA ASN A 32 22.37 11.85 -11.16
C ASN A 32 22.28 12.05 -9.63
N LYS A 33 22.98 11.23 -8.84
CA LYS A 33 22.82 11.19 -7.37
C LYS A 33 23.13 12.51 -6.67
N GLY A 34 24.01 13.34 -7.27
CA GLY A 34 24.29 14.68 -6.76
C GLY A 34 23.06 15.58 -6.78
N VAL A 35 22.37 15.65 -7.92
CA VAL A 35 21.16 16.47 -8.09
C VAL A 35 19.99 15.93 -7.27
N THR A 36 19.67 14.64 -7.40
CA THR A 36 18.55 14.05 -6.65
C THR A 36 18.80 14.08 -5.15
N GLY A 37 20.06 13.89 -4.74
CA GLY A 37 20.48 13.99 -3.36
C GLY A 37 20.35 15.39 -2.79
N GLU A 38 20.81 16.41 -3.53
CA GLU A 38 20.70 17.81 -3.12
C GLU A 38 19.23 18.24 -3.02
N ILE A 39 18.36 17.83 -3.94
CA ILE A 39 16.92 18.08 -3.86
C ILE A 39 16.36 17.50 -2.55
N TYR A 40 16.65 16.23 -2.24
CA TYR A 40 16.16 15.59 -1.04
C TYR A 40 16.71 16.24 0.24
N GLN A 41 18.00 16.57 0.27
CA GLN A 41 18.63 17.27 1.40
C GLN A 41 17.97 18.63 1.66
N ASN A 42 17.71 19.42 0.62
CA ASN A 42 17.04 20.71 0.75
C ASN A 42 15.61 20.57 1.28
N ILE A 43 14.86 19.56 0.82
CA ILE A 43 13.51 19.27 1.36
C ILE A 43 13.57 18.96 2.85
N VAL A 44 14.53 18.12 3.27
CA VAL A 44 14.71 17.75 4.67
C VAL A 44 15.12 18.94 5.53
N LEU A 45 16.07 19.76 5.06
CA LEU A 45 16.51 20.97 5.75
C LEU A 45 15.38 22.00 5.86
N ASN A 46 14.58 22.17 4.81
CA ASN A 46 13.41 23.05 4.86
C ASN A 46 12.39 22.58 5.91
N LEU A 47 12.04 21.27 5.92
CA LEU A 47 11.17 20.70 6.96
C LEU A 47 11.72 20.91 8.38
N ARG A 48 13.05 20.83 8.55
CA ARG A 48 13.71 21.08 9.84
C ARG A 48 13.61 22.56 10.22
N ASP A 49 14.01 23.45 9.32
CA ASP A 49 14.16 24.88 9.61
C ASP A 49 12.80 25.53 9.82
N GLU A 50 11.83 25.29 8.93
CA GLU A 50 10.45 25.78 9.11
C GLU A 50 9.75 25.03 10.23
N GLY A 51 9.71 23.70 10.16
CA GLY A 51 8.88 22.89 11.03
C GLY A 51 9.37 22.85 12.48
N ILE A 52 10.63 22.48 12.69
CA ILE A 52 11.20 22.42 14.04
C ILE A 52 11.63 23.81 14.49
N GLY A 53 12.40 24.53 13.67
CA GLY A 53 13.00 25.80 14.04
C GLY A 53 11.98 26.92 14.26
N MET A 54 11.18 27.23 13.25
CA MET A 54 10.23 28.35 13.31
C MET A 54 8.91 27.98 13.99
N ARG A 55 8.38 26.79 13.70
CA ARG A 55 7.04 26.36 14.16
C ARG A 55 7.05 25.53 15.44
N GLY A 56 8.22 25.13 15.94
CA GLY A 56 8.39 24.47 17.22
C GLY A 56 7.89 23.02 17.27
N PHE A 57 7.75 22.32 16.14
CA PHE A 57 7.40 20.89 16.16
C PHE A 57 8.52 20.06 16.79
N SER A 58 8.16 19.03 17.55
CA SER A 58 9.10 18.17 18.27
C SER A 58 9.98 17.30 17.35
N SER A 59 9.49 16.97 16.15
CA SER A 59 10.24 16.20 15.15
C SER A 59 9.68 16.40 13.74
N PRO A 60 10.43 16.07 12.66
CA PRO A 60 9.94 16.22 11.30
C PRO A 60 8.69 15.38 10.98
N ILE A 61 8.61 14.16 11.53
CA ILE A 61 7.46 13.26 11.29
C ILE A 61 6.17 13.77 11.96
N THR A 62 6.29 14.52 13.06
CA THR A 62 5.16 15.13 13.77
C THR A 62 4.34 16.06 12.86
N ILE A 63 4.99 16.73 11.90
CA ILE A 63 4.32 17.59 10.90
C ILE A 63 3.30 16.78 10.09
N ARG A 64 3.71 15.60 9.61
CA ARG A 64 2.84 14.68 8.87
C ARG A 64 1.77 14.07 9.77
N ASN A 65 2.12 13.71 11.00
CA ASN A 65 1.19 13.12 11.96
C ASN A 65 0.05 14.08 12.30
N ILE A 66 0.35 15.37 12.52
CA ILE A 66 -0.65 16.41 12.72
C ILE A 66 -1.52 16.59 11.47
N SER A 67 -0.93 16.60 10.26
CA SER A 67 -1.70 16.65 9.00
C SER A 67 -2.66 15.46 8.84
N ASN A 68 -2.32 14.29 9.40
CA ASN A 68 -3.18 13.12 9.43
C ASN A 68 -4.09 13.06 10.67
N ASN A 69 -3.96 14.03 11.59
CA ASN A 69 -4.61 14.10 12.89
C ASN A 69 -4.34 12.86 13.76
N ILE A 70 -3.12 12.32 13.76
CA ILE A 70 -2.72 11.10 14.50
C ILE A 70 -1.63 11.44 15.50
N ASP A 71 -1.60 10.75 16.64
CA ASP A 71 -0.54 10.92 17.64
C ASP A 71 0.78 10.25 17.24
N ASP A 72 1.89 10.91 17.60
CA ASP A 72 3.23 10.37 17.39
C ASP A 72 3.41 8.97 18.01
N GLU A 73 2.84 8.73 19.20
CA GLU A 73 2.93 7.42 19.87
C GLU A 73 2.18 6.31 19.12
N THR A 74 1.06 6.63 18.47
CA THR A 74 0.35 5.69 17.59
C THR A 74 1.25 5.26 16.43
N ILE A 75 1.92 6.22 15.78
CA ILE A 75 2.83 5.93 14.66
C ILE A 75 4.09 5.20 15.12
N LYS A 76 4.67 5.57 16.27
CA LYS A 76 5.81 4.84 16.86
C LYS A 76 5.44 3.38 17.13
N THR A 77 4.26 3.14 17.69
CA THR A 77 3.74 1.80 17.98
C THR A 77 3.56 0.99 16.70
N LEU A 78 2.90 1.56 15.68
CA LEU A 78 2.74 0.97 14.36
C LEU A 78 4.11 0.56 13.77
N LEU A 79 5.06 1.48 13.69
CA LEU A 79 6.38 1.23 13.09
C LEU A 79 7.17 0.17 13.86
N HIS A 80 7.06 0.15 15.20
CA HIS A 80 7.66 -0.89 16.03
C HIS A 80 7.10 -2.28 15.68
N VAL A 81 5.77 -2.41 15.59
CA VAL A 81 5.11 -3.68 15.23
C VAL A 81 5.49 -4.10 13.81
N CYS A 82 5.51 -3.19 12.84
CA CYS A 82 5.95 -3.49 11.48
C CYS A 82 7.40 -4.00 11.43
N LYS A 83 8.32 -3.34 12.13
CA LYS A 83 9.73 -3.73 12.19
C LYS A 83 9.89 -5.13 12.79
N LYS A 84 9.22 -5.40 13.92
CA LYS A 84 9.24 -6.71 14.61
C LYS A 84 8.69 -7.84 13.74
N ASN A 85 7.66 -7.57 12.95
CA ASN A 85 6.99 -8.57 12.11
C ASN A 85 7.61 -8.74 10.71
N SER A 86 8.70 -8.04 10.37
CA SER A 86 9.46 -8.26 9.13
C SER A 86 9.80 -9.73 8.86
N MET A 87 10.02 -10.52 9.91
CA MET A 87 10.28 -11.96 9.83
C MET A 87 9.17 -12.76 9.12
N ILE A 88 7.92 -12.31 9.14
CA ILE A 88 6.80 -12.96 8.42
C ILE A 88 7.07 -12.90 6.91
N PHE A 89 7.39 -11.72 6.39
CA PHE A 89 7.76 -11.56 4.98
C PHE A 89 9.06 -12.28 4.64
N GLN A 90 10.04 -12.32 5.55
CA GLN A 90 11.25 -13.12 5.35
C GLN A 90 10.97 -14.63 5.21
N LYS A 91 10.02 -15.17 5.98
CA LYS A 91 9.55 -16.56 5.82
C LYS A 91 8.88 -16.75 4.46
N TYR A 92 8.01 -15.82 4.07
CA TYR A 92 7.37 -15.84 2.75
C TYR A 92 8.39 -15.80 1.60
N PHE A 93 9.40 -14.92 1.64
CA PHE A 93 10.41 -14.83 0.59
C PHE A 93 11.24 -16.10 0.42
N ARG A 94 11.55 -16.81 1.52
CA ARG A 94 12.19 -18.14 1.45
C ARG A 94 11.28 -19.16 0.75
N LYS A 95 9.96 -19.13 1.00
CA LYS A 95 8.99 -19.99 0.31
C LYS A 95 8.88 -19.60 -1.17
N LYS A 96 8.80 -18.30 -1.48
CA LYS A 96 8.75 -17.78 -2.85
C LYS A 96 9.99 -18.17 -3.65
N ALA A 97 11.18 -18.16 -3.04
CA ALA A 97 12.40 -18.67 -3.66
C ALA A 97 12.21 -20.11 -4.15
N LYS A 98 11.71 -21.01 -3.28
CA LYS A 98 11.42 -22.40 -3.63
C LYS A 98 10.38 -22.51 -4.76
N LEU A 99 9.30 -21.72 -4.69
CA LEU A 99 8.24 -21.69 -5.72
C LEU A 99 8.76 -21.25 -7.10
N LEU A 100 9.84 -20.44 -7.14
CA LEU A 100 10.47 -19.99 -8.38
C LEU A 100 11.64 -20.90 -8.83
N GLY A 101 11.97 -21.94 -8.06
CA GLY A 101 13.11 -22.81 -8.29
C GLY A 101 14.46 -22.14 -8.01
N MET A 102 14.48 -21.19 -7.06
CA MET A 102 15.68 -20.45 -6.66
C MET A 102 16.12 -20.85 -5.25
N LYS A 103 17.43 -21.00 -5.03
CA LYS A 103 17.99 -21.26 -3.69
C LYS A 103 17.75 -20.07 -2.74
N LYS A 104 17.90 -18.86 -3.26
CA LYS A 104 17.69 -17.60 -2.54
C LYS A 104 17.25 -16.54 -3.55
N LEU A 105 16.26 -15.72 -3.18
CA LEU A 105 15.83 -14.60 -4.01
C LEU A 105 16.93 -13.53 -4.05
N ARG A 106 17.10 -12.88 -5.19
CA ARG A 106 17.79 -11.57 -5.25
C ARG A 106 16.75 -10.47 -5.15
N ARG A 107 17.14 -9.27 -4.73
CA ARG A 107 16.21 -8.12 -4.69
C ARG A 107 15.56 -7.84 -6.05
N TYR A 108 16.25 -8.16 -7.14
CA TYR A 108 15.74 -8.13 -8.52
C TYR A 108 14.58 -9.09 -8.81
N ASP A 109 14.48 -10.18 -8.05
CA ASP A 109 13.51 -11.26 -8.26
C ASP A 109 12.29 -11.14 -7.34
N LEU A 110 12.24 -10.09 -6.51
CA LEU A 110 11.22 -9.90 -5.50
C LEU A 110 9.79 -9.91 -6.09
N TYR A 111 9.62 -9.31 -7.27
CA TYR A 111 8.35 -9.24 -8.00
C TYR A 111 8.27 -10.21 -9.18
N ALA A 112 9.15 -11.22 -9.22
CA ALA A 112 9.11 -12.23 -10.26
C ALA A 112 7.74 -12.94 -10.24
N PRO A 113 7.07 -13.05 -11.40
CA PRO A 113 5.81 -13.77 -11.48
C PRO A 113 6.10 -15.26 -11.30
N ARG A 114 5.13 -16.00 -10.76
CA ARG A 114 5.24 -17.45 -10.67
C ARG A 114 5.31 -18.06 -12.09
N LYS A 115 6.08 -19.14 -12.23
CA LYS A 115 6.00 -19.99 -13.43
C LYS A 115 4.64 -20.69 -13.42
N SER A 116 3.70 -20.21 -14.23
CA SER A 116 2.44 -20.92 -14.50
C SER A 116 2.58 -21.72 -15.80
N LYS A 117 2.05 -22.95 -15.79
CA LYS A 117 1.85 -23.76 -17.02
C LYS A 117 0.57 -23.39 -17.75
N SER A 118 -0.38 -22.71 -17.08
CA SER A 118 -1.60 -22.20 -17.70
C SER A 118 -1.42 -20.76 -18.19
N SER A 119 -2.19 -20.38 -19.22
CA SER A 119 -2.35 -18.98 -19.62
C SER A 119 -2.87 -18.14 -18.45
N GLU A 120 -2.43 -16.89 -18.38
CA GLU A 120 -2.93 -15.91 -17.42
C GLU A 120 -4.42 -15.70 -17.70
N LYS A 121 -5.28 -15.93 -16.70
CA LYS A 121 -6.73 -15.77 -16.85
C LYS A 121 -7.06 -14.31 -17.10
N THR A 122 -7.83 -14.05 -18.14
CA THR A 122 -8.33 -12.72 -18.46
C THR A 122 -9.75 -12.53 -17.93
N TYR A 123 -10.03 -11.34 -17.42
CA TYR A 123 -11.32 -10.91 -16.93
C TYR A 123 -11.84 -9.81 -17.83
N SER A 124 -13.06 -9.95 -18.37
CA SER A 124 -13.71 -8.83 -19.04
C SER A 124 -14.04 -7.74 -18.01
N TYR A 125 -14.12 -6.50 -18.47
CA TYR A 125 -14.43 -5.36 -17.60
C TYR A 125 -15.78 -5.53 -16.90
N ASP A 126 -16.83 -5.90 -17.64
CA ASP A 126 -18.17 -6.13 -17.07
C ASP A 126 -18.20 -7.26 -16.04
N LYS A 127 -17.47 -8.35 -16.29
CA LYS A 127 -17.35 -9.44 -15.32
C LYS A 127 -16.61 -8.98 -14.06
N SER A 128 -15.63 -8.10 -14.20
CA SER A 128 -14.88 -7.52 -13.10
C SER A 128 -15.76 -6.63 -12.23
N ILE A 129 -16.61 -5.78 -12.84
CA ILE A 129 -17.60 -4.97 -12.12
C ILE A 129 -18.55 -5.88 -11.33
N LYS A 130 -19.11 -6.92 -11.96
CA LYS A 130 -20.02 -7.86 -11.30
C LYS A 130 -19.36 -8.51 -10.07
N LEU A 131 -18.13 -8.99 -10.20
CA LEU A 131 -17.39 -9.59 -9.08
C LEU A 131 -17.20 -8.63 -7.91
N VAL A 132 -16.83 -7.37 -8.19
CA VAL A 132 -16.66 -6.35 -7.15
C VAL A 132 -18.00 -6.04 -6.46
N LEU A 133 -19.06 -5.83 -7.23
CA LEU A 133 -20.40 -5.53 -6.69
C LEU A 133 -20.98 -6.71 -5.88
N GLU A 134 -20.75 -7.95 -6.31
CA GLU A 134 -21.15 -9.16 -5.58
C GLU A 134 -20.40 -9.29 -4.26
N SER A 135 -19.08 -9.07 -4.26
CA SER A 135 -18.25 -9.07 -3.05
C SER A 135 -18.74 -8.02 -2.04
N LEU A 136 -19.02 -6.81 -2.51
CA LEU A 136 -19.59 -5.75 -1.68
C LEU A 136 -20.98 -6.11 -1.16
N SER A 137 -21.85 -6.67 -2.02
CA SER A 137 -23.22 -7.03 -1.64
C SER A 137 -23.27 -8.15 -0.59
N LYS A 138 -22.32 -9.09 -0.60
CA LYS A 138 -22.21 -10.13 0.43
C LYS A 138 -21.90 -9.54 1.80
N PHE A 139 -21.10 -8.48 1.84
CA PHE A 139 -20.77 -7.74 3.06
C PHE A 139 -21.89 -6.78 3.49
N SER A 140 -22.27 -5.86 2.59
CA SER A 140 -23.28 -4.83 2.83
C SER A 140 -23.96 -4.41 1.52
N PRO A 141 -25.28 -4.64 1.38
CA PRO A 141 -26.07 -4.15 0.25
C PRO A 141 -25.97 -2.62 0.06
N ILE A 142 -25.84 -1.86 1.16
CA ILE A 142 -25.70 -0.40 1.15
C ILE A 142 -24.41 0.00 0.41
N LEU A 143 -23.28 -0.64 0.74
CA LEU A 143 -22.00 -0.33 0.08
C LEU A 143 -22.00 -0.74 -1.40
N SER A 144 -22.66 -1.86 -1.73
CA SER A 144 -22.85 -2.25 -3.13
C SER A 144 -23.67 -1.20 -3.90
N GLU A 145 -24.68 -0.61 -3.27
CA GLU A 145 -25.49 0.46 -3.89
C GLU A 145 -24.69 1.75 -4.13
N TYR A 146 -23.83 2.13 -3.18
CA TYR A 146 -22.88 3.24 -3.35
C TYR A 146 -21.97 3.02 -4.56
N ALA A 147 -21.37 1.83 -4.67
CA ALA A 147 -20.55 1.48 -5.83
C ALA A 147 -21.34 1.49 -7.15
N LYS A 148 -22.56 0.92 -7.17
CA LYS A 148 -23.44 0.94 -8.35
C LYS A 148 -23.77 2.35 -8.81
N ASN A 149 -23.89 3.31 -7.90
CA ASN A 149 -24.15 4.70 -8.27
C ASN A 149 -22.98 5.30 -9.07
N VAL A 150 -21.73 5.02 -8.70
CA VAL A 150 -20.53 5.44 -9.45
C VAL A 150 -20.57 4.95 -10.90
N PHE A 151 -20.90 3.68 -11.11
CA PHE A 151 -21.00 3.10 -12.45
C PHE A 151 -22.21 3.64 -13.23
N ARG A 152 -23.38 3.80 -12.60
CA ARG A 152 -24.59 4.34 -13.24
C ARG A 152 -24.39 5.77 -13.75
N GLN A 153 -23.59 6.57 -13.04
CA GLN A 153 -23.26 7.93 -13.45
C GLN A 153 -22.12 7.99 -14.48
N ILE A 154 -21.57 6.85 -14.92
CA ILE A 154 -20.46 6.77 -15.90
C ILE A 154 -19.21 7.49 -15.36
N HIS A 155 -18.97 7.41 -14.05
CA HIS A 155 -17.82 8.03 -13.41
C HIS A 155 -16.58 7.13 -13.37
N VAL A 156 -16.53 6.06 -14.18
CA VAL A 156 -15.38 5.16 -14.27
C VAL A 156 -14.80 5.16 -15.67
N ASP A 157 -13.56 5.64 -15.82
CA ASP A 157 -12.82 5.66 -17.07
C ASP A 157 -11.75 4.55 -17.07
N SER A 158 -12.06 3.41 -17.69
CA SER A 158 -11.23 2.20 -17.65
C SER A 158 -10.35 1.94 -18.88
N ALA A 159 -10.72 2.46 -20.04
CA ALA A 159 -10.09 2.12 -21.31
C ALA A 159 -8.68 2.73 -21.45
N LEU A 160 -7.77 2.00 -22.09
CA LEU A 160 -6.44 2.48 -22.44
C LEU A 160 -6.51 3.36 -23.68
N ARG A 161 -5.81 4.51 -23.67
CA ARG A 161 -5.66 5.38 -24.84
C ARG A 161 -4.35 6.16 -24.78
N PRO A 162 -3.72 6.50 -25.93
CA PRO A 162 -2.55 7.35 -25.98
C PRO A 162 -2.79 8.67 -25.23
N GLY A 163 -1.80 9.11 -24.44
CA GLY A 163 -1.87 10.34 -23.65
C GLY A 163 -2.68 10.24 -22.35
N LYS A 164 -3.32 9.11 -22.03
CA LYS A 164 -3.99 8.92 -20.73
C LYS A 164 -2.96 8.84 -19.59
N ALA A 165 -3.29 9.45 -18.46
CA ALA A 165 -2.50 9.32 -17.24
C ALA A 165 -2.33 7.84 -16.84
N SER A 166 -1.12 7.47 -16.43
CA SER A 166 -0.81 6.11 -15.97
C SER A 166 -1.37 5.83 -14.58
N GLY A 167 -1.47 4.55 -14.21
CA GLY A 167 -1.90 4.13 -12.88
C GLY A 167 -3.42 4.10 -12.73
N ALA A 168 -3.89 4.34 -11.52
CA ALA A 168 -5.29 4.41 -11.16
C ALA A 168 -5.46 5.40 -10.00
N PHE A 169 -6.63 6.01 -9.89
CA PHE A 169 -7.00 6.85 -8.75
C PHE A 169 -8.53 7.03 -8.67
N CYS A 170 -8.98 7.44 -7.49
CA CYS A 170 -10.31 7.99 -7.24
C CYS A 170 -10.18 9.46 -6.87
N SER A 171 -10.99 10.33 -7.50
CA SER A 171 -11.05 11.76 -7.23
C SER A 171 -12.45 12.15 -6.78
N THR A 172 -12.53 12.94 -5.70
CA THR A 172 -13.78 13.41 -5.11
C THR A 172 -13.79 14.93 -5.12
N PRO A 173 -14.28 15.58 -6.21
CA PRO A 173 -14.22 17.04 -6.32
C PRO A 173 -15.08 17.79 -5.28
N SER A 174 -16.14 17.13 -4.79
CA SER A 174 -17.07 17.68 -3.81
C SER A 174 -17.84 16.54 -3.15
N PRO A 175 -18.23 16.64 -1.87
CA PRO A 175 -19.09 15.64 -1.23
C PRO A 175 -20.47 15.52 -1.88
N LYS A 176 -20.89 16.53 -2.67
CA LYS A 176 -22.15 16.51 -3.43
C LYS A 176 -22.05 15.81 -4.78
N ILE A 177 -20.84 15.49 -5.25
CA ILE A 177 -20.58 14.90 -6.55
C ILE A 177 -20.10 13.47 -6.33
N THR A 178 -20.71 12.51 -7.03
CA THR A 178 -20.24 11.12 -7.00
C THR A 178 -18.79 11.06 -7.50
N PRO A 179 -17.87 10.35 -6.83
CA PRO A 179 -16.45 10.34 -7.20
C PRO A 179 -16.18 9.83 -8.61
N TYR A 180 -15.09 10.31 -9.22
CA TYR A 180 -14.56 9.85 -10.50
C TYR A 180 -13.41 8.86 -10.28
N VAL A 181 -13.43 7.75 -11.01
CA VAL A 181 -12.42 6.68 -10.93
C VAL A 181 -11.73 6.54 -12.28
N LEU A 182 -10.41 6.66 -12.28
CA LEU A 182 -9.57 6.39 -13.44
C LEU A 182 -8.88 5.04 -13.27
N LEU A 183 -8.95 4.19 -14.30
CA LEU A 183 -8.26 2.91 -14.38
C LEU A 183 -7.56 2.76 -15.73
N ASN A 184 -6.54 1.90 -15.77
CA ASN A 184 -5.91 1.43 -17.00
C ASN A 184 -6.10 -0.10 -17.09
N PHE A 185 -7.28 -0.53 -17.54
CA PHE A 185 -7.72 -1.92 -17.43
C PHE A 185 -7.23 -2.77 -18.62
N THR A 186 -6.44 -3.81 -18.34
CA THR A 186 -5.88 -4.75 -19.33
C THR A 186 -6.49 -6.15 -19.25
N GLY A 187 -7.40 -6.39 -18.29
CA GLY A 187 -8.06 -7.67 -18.07
C GLY A 187 -7.32 -8.64 -17.16
N LYS A 188 -6.24 -8.23 -16.49
CA LYS A 188 -5.49 -9.10 -15.57
C LYS A 188 -6.16 -9.16 -14.19
N SER A 189 -5.85 -10.20 -13.40
CA SER A 189 -6.34 -10.34 -12.01
C SER A 189 -6.08 -9.07 -11.19
N ARG A 190 -4.87 -8.51 -11.30
CA ARG A 190 -4.49 -7.25 -10.63
C ARG A 190 -5.42 -6.10 -11.00
N ASP A 191 -5.88 -6.00 -12.25
CA ASP A 191 -6.74 -4.89 -12.67
C ASP A 191 -8.12 -4.97 -12.01
N VAL A 192 -8.60 -6.19 -11.68
CA VAL A 192 -9.83 -6.40 -10.90
C VAL A 192 -9.65 -5.94 -9.45
N PHE A 193 -8.47 -6.23 -8.85
CA PHE A 193 -8.14 -5.71 -7.52
C PHE A 193 -7.96 -4.19 -7.51
N THR A 194 -7.32 -3.60 -8.53
CA THR A 194 -7.24 -2.15 -8.69
C THR A 194 -8.64 -1.53 -8.81
N LEU A 195 -9.54 -2.14 -9.60
CA LEU A 195 -10.94 -1.70 -9.65
C LEU A 195 -11.60 -1.74 -8.26
N ALA A 196 -11.42 -2.82 -7.50
CA ALA A 196 -11.95 -2.92 -6.14
C ALA A 196 -11.36 -1.86 -5.20
N HIS A 197 -10.06 -1.58 -5.32
CA HIS A 197 -9.34 -0.56 -4.57
C HIS A 197 -9.95 0.83 -4.78
N GLU A 198 -10.01 1.28 -6.04
CA GLU A 198 -10.53 2.62 -6.35
C GLU A 198 -12.03 2.76 -6.04
N ILE A 199 -12.81 1.70 -6.24
CA ILE A 199 -14.22 1.69 -5.84
C ILE A 199 -14.36 1.77 -4.31
N GLY A 200 -13.42 1.22 -3.54
CA GLY A 200 -13.39 1.39 -2.08
C GLY A 200 -13.19 2.86 -1.67
N HIS A 201 -12.32 3.61 -2.36
CA HIS A 201 -12.21 5.07 -2.16
C HIS A 201 -13.50 5.80 -2.52
N ALA A 202 -14.14 5.42 -3.64
CA ALA A 202 -15.40 6.01 -4.05
C ALA A 202 -16.51 5.75 -3.02
N ILE A 203 -16.59 4.53 -2.48
CA ILE A 203 -17.51 4.14 -1.41
C ILE A 203 -17.28 4.97 -0.15
N HIS A 204 -16.03 5.19 0.25
CA HIS A 204 -15.69 6.01 1.41
C HIS A 204 -16.21 7.44 1.21
N SER A 205 -15.92 8.02 0.06
CA SER A 205 -16.35 9.38 -0.29
C SER A 205 -17.87 9.52 -0.32
N VAL A 206 -18.58 8.56 -0.90
CA VAL A 206 -20.06 8.54 -0.90
C VAL A 206 -20.59 8.37 0.53
N SER A 207 -19.96 7.54 1.36
CA SER A 207 -20.36 7.35 2.76
C SER A 207 -20.25 8.64 3.57
N ALA A 208 -19.25 9.48 3.27
CA ALA A 208 -19.01 10.77 3.93
C ALA A 208 -19.71 11.96 3.23
N SER A 209 -20.55 11.73 2.21
CA SER A 209 -21.17 12.79 1.40
C SER A 209 -22.06 13.78 2.17
N ASN A 210 -22.60 13.36 3.32
CA ASN A 210 -23.39 14.23 4.20
C ASN A 210 -22.52 15.19 5.05
N LYS A 211 -21.19 15.07 4.99
CA LYS A 211 -20.27 15.97 5.68
C LYS A 211 -20.00 17.22 4.83
N SER A 212 -19.66 18.33 5.50
CA SER A 212 -19.21 19.53 4.79
C SER A 212 -17.89 19.27 4.06
N ILE A 213 -17.59 20.04 3.01
CA ILE A 213 -16.34 19.96 2.24
C ILE A 213 -15.08 20.02 3.11
N LEU A 214 -15.14 20.66 4.29
CA LEU A 214 -14.00 20.82 5.19
C LEU A 214 -13.61 19.52 5.91
N VAL A 215 -14.51 18.53 5.99
CA VAL A 215 -14.32 17.32 6.80
C VAL A 215 -14.84 16.04 6.13
N SER A 216 -15.29 16.12 4.87
CA SER A 216 -15.76 14.95 4.12
C SER A 216 -14.61 14.03 3.70
N GLU A 217 -13.42 14.60 3.46
CA GLU A 217 -12.24 13.81 3.13
C GLU A 217 -11.62 13.20 4.39
N ALA A 218 -11.41 11.89 4.37
CA ALA A 218 -10.70 11.20 5.44
C ALA A 218 -9.20 11.50 5.36
N SER A 219 -8.51 11.44 6.50
CA SER A 219 -7.04 11.48 6.50
C SER A 219 -6.48 10.31 5.69
N LEU A 220 -5.29 10.48 5.12
CA LEU A 220 -4.70 9.49 4.21
C LEU A 220 -4.69 8.05 4.78
N PRO A 221 -4.35 7.82 6.07
CA PRO A 221 -4.38 6.48 6.65
C PRO A 221 -5.78 5.86 6.70
N LEU A 222 -6.83 6.67 6.95
CA LEU A 222 -8.21 6.21 6.93
C LEU A 222 -8.72 6.02 5.48
N ALA A 223 -8.28 6.85 4.54
CA ALA A 223 -8.66 6.74 3.13
C ALA A 223 -8.27 5.36 2.54
N GLU A 224 -7.05 4.89 2.82
CA GLU A 224 -6.51 3.58 2.42
C GLU A 224 -7.23 2.38 3.05
N THR A 225 -7.99 2.61 4.13
CA THR A 225 -8.72 1.54 4.82
C THR A 225 -9.86 1.01 3.97
N ALA A 226 -10.60 1.90 3.29
CA ALA A 226 -11.76 1.51 2.50
C ALA A 226 -11.38 0.76 1.23
N SER A 227 -10.36 1.24 0.52
CA SER A 227 -9.82 0.62 -0.68
C SER A 227 -9.25 -0.76 -0.38
N THR A 228 -8.42 -0.89 0.66
CA THR A 228 -7.86 -2.18 1.06
C THR A 228 -8.93 -3.15 1.53
N PHE A 229 -9.94 -2.70 2.29
CA PHE A 229 -11.03 -3.58 2.75
C PHE A 229 -11.86 -4.10 1.58
N SER A 230 -12.15 -3.27 0.58
CA SER A 230 -12.83 -3.67 -0.66
C SER A 230 -12.05 -4.77 -1.41
N GLU A 231 -10.73 -4.65 -1.51
CA GLU A 231 -9.89 -5.72 -2.05
C GLU A 231 -9.96 -7.01 -1.23
N MET A 232 -10.03 -6.92 0.11
CA MET A 232 -10.15 -8.09 0.98
C MET A 232 -11.47 -8.83 0.76
N LEU A 233 -12.59 -8.10 0.57
CA LEU A 233 -13.88 -8.69 0.19
C LEU A 233 -13.82 -9.36 -1.18
N LEU A 234 -13.14 -8.75 -2.15
CA LEU A 234 -12.92 -9.36 -3.46
C LEU A 234 -12.09 -10.64 -3.35
N TYR A 235 -11.00 -10.60 -2.61
CA TYR A 235 -10.14 -11.76 -2.37
C TYR A 235 -10.91 -12.91 -1.71
N ASP A 236 -11.66 -12.64 -0.65
CA ASP A 236 -12.45 -13.66 0.08
C ASP A 236 -13.43 -14.36 -0.87
N ASN A 237 -14.17 -13.58 -1.66
CA ASN A 237 -15.13 -14.08 -2.63
C ASN A 237 -14.45 -14.92 -3.74
N LEU A 238 -13.42 -14.37 -4.39
CA LEU A 238 -12.69 -15.06 -5.46
C LEU A 238 -12.05 -16.35 -4.96
N SER A 239 -11.49 -16.35 -3.75
CA SER A 239 -10.81 -17.51 -3.18
C SER A 239 -11.71 -18.72 -2.96
N MET A 240 -13.03 -18.51 -2.87
CA MET A 240 -14.04 -19.57 -2.76
C MET A 240 -14.53 -20.09 -4.12
N MET A 241 -14.30 -19.34 -5.20
CA MET A 241 -14.81 -19.64 -6.54
C MET A 241 -13.77 -20.32 -7.45
N VAL A 242 -12.51 -20.38 -7.03
CA VAL A 242 -11.39 -20.84 -7.85
C VAL A 242 -10.75 -22.09 -7.25
N GLY A 243 -10.19 -22.95 -8.10
CA GLY A 243 -9.46 -24.14 -7.64
C GLY A 243 -8.10 -23.81 -7.02
N ASP A 244 -7.51 -24.78 -6.32
CA ASP A 244 -6.29 -24.59 -5.50
C ASP A 244 -5.13 -23.94 -6.24
N GLN A 245 -4.89 -24.27 -7.52
CA GLN A 245 -3.79 -23.67 -8.27
C GLN A 245 -3.99 -22.17 -8.52
N GLU A 246 -5.21 -21.75 -8.88
CA GLU A 246 -5.54 -20.34 -9.06
C GLU A 246 -5.56 -19.61 -7.70
N LYS A 247 -6.12 -20.25 -6.67
CA LYS A 247 -6.10 -19.73 -5.30
C LYS A 247 -4.68 -19.46 -4.81
N LYS A 248 -3.74 -20.38 -5.09
CA LYS A 248 -2.32 -20.26 -4.74
C LYS A 248 -1.62 -19.10 -5.46
N ILE A 249 -2.02 -18.81 -6.71
CA ILE A 249 -1.50 -17.65 -7.46
C ILE A 249 -2.00 -16.35 -6.83
N ILE A 250 -3.32 -16.21 -6.67
CA ILE A 250 -3.96 -15.02 -6.08
C ILE A 250 -3.42 -14.76 -4.68
N LEU A 251 -3.28 -15.80 -3.86
CA LEU A 251 -2.73 -15.69 -2.50
C LEU A 251 -1.27 -15.24 -2.51
N SER A 252 -0.44 -15.77 -3.42
CA SER A 252 0.95 -15.32 -3.55
C SER A 252 1.02 -13.84 -3.96
N GLU A 253 0.18 -13.41 -4.91
CA GLU A 253 0.10 -12.01 -5.34
C GLU A 253 -0.36 -11.10 -4.19
N LYS A 254 -1.37 -11.53 -3.43
CA LYS A 254 -1.88 -10.76 -2.30
C LYS A 254 -0.84 -10.60 -1.18
N ILE A 255 -0.03 -11.63 -0.92
CA ILE A 255 1.08 -11.53 0.05
C ILE A 255 2.19 -10.62 -0.47
N ASP A 256 2.48 -10.64 -1.78
CA ASP A 256 3.40 -9.67 -2.40
C ASP A 256 2.90 -8.23 -2.21
N ASP A 257 1.60 -8.01 -2.36
CA ASP A 257 0.97 -6.70 -2.19
C ASP A 257 0.99 -6.27 -0.72
N PHE A 258 0.67 -7.15 0.25
CA PHE A 258 0.84 -6.85 1.68
C PHE A 258 2.27 -6.48 2.04
N TYR A 259 3.26 -7.16 1.46
CA TYR A 259 4.65 -6.74 1.63
C TYR A 259 4.87 -5.34 1.04
N ALA A 260 4.39 -5.07 -0.17
CA ALA A 260 4.61 -3.82 -0.87
C ALA A 260 3.93 -2.62 -0.19
N THR A 261 2.77 -2.80 0.45
CA THR A 261 1.99 -1.73 1.09
C THR A 261 2.24 -1.61 2.60
N ILE A 262 2.61 -2.68 3.28
CA ILE A 262 2.89 -2.67 4.72
C ILE A 262 4.39 -2.71 4.97
N GLY A 263 5.04 -3.82 4.64
CA GLY A 263 6.45 -4.06 5.00
C GLY A 263 7.44 -3.12 4.31
N ARG A 264 7.24 -2.80 3.03
CA ARG A 264 8.09 -1.86 2.29
C ARG A 264 7.89 -0.43 2.75
N GLN A 265 6.64 -0.01 2.92
CA GLN A 265 6.30 1.36 3.27
C GLN A 265 6.68 1.72 4.72
N SER A 266 6.56 0.77 5.64
CA SER A 266 7.04 0.96 7.02
C SER A 266 8.56 1.14 7.05
N PHE A 267 9.31 0.34 6.28
CA PHE A 267 10.77 0.46 6.20
C PHE A 267 11.23 1.71 5.44
N PHE A 268 10.43 2.23 4.50
CA PHE A 268 10.65 3.55 3.93
C PHE A 268 10.56 4.65 4.97
N THR A 269 9.53 4.60 5.82
CA THR A 269 9.37 5.59 6.91
C THR A 269 10.50 5.48 7.93
N LEU A 270 10.92 4.26 8.29
CA LEU A 270 12.07 4.03 9.18
C LEU A 270 13.37 4.60 8.60
N PHE A 271 13.57 4.48 7.28
CA PHE A 271 14.69 5.12 6.60
C PHE A 271 14.57 6.65 6.63
N GLU A 272 13.41 7.23 6.32
CA GLU A 272 13.21 8.68 6.38
C GLU A 272 13.53 9.25 7.77
N ILE A 273 13.08 8.59 8.85
CA ILE A 273 13.40 9.01 10.22
C ILE A 273 14.91 9.10 10.44
N GLU A 274 15.68 8.14 9.92
CA GLU A 274 17.12 8.11 10.06
C GLU A 274 17.82 9.11 9.11
N ALA A 275 17.37 9.18 7.85
CA ALA A 275 17.89 10.12 6.87
C ALA A 275 17.72 11.57 7.32
N HIS A 276 16.56 11.92 7.89
CA HIS A 276 16.33 13.26 8.44
C HIS A 276 17.31 13.61 9.57
N LYS A 277 17.63 12.65 10.44
CA LYS A 277 18.63 12.84 11.50
C LYS A 277 20.04 13.02 10.93
N GLN A 278 20.42 12.22 9.95
CA GLN A 278 21.74 12.31 9.33
C GLN A 278 21.95 13.61 8.57
N ILE A 279 20.95 14.04 7.80
CA ILE A 279 20.99 15.30 7.05
C ILE A 279 21.08 16.50 8.00
N ALA A 280 20.34 16.46 9.12
CA ALA A 280 20.44 17.51 10.13
C ALA A 280 21.85 17.66 10.74
N ASN A 281 22.64 16.59 10.73
CA ASN A 281 24.02 16.55 11.25
C ASN A 281 25.11 16.63 10.17
N SER A 282 24.74 17.02 8.94
CA SER A 282 25.59 16.95 7.75
C SER A 282 25.94 15.52 7.33
N THR A 283 25.60 15.15 6.10
CA THR A 283 25.90 13.81 5.55
C THR A 283 26.11 13.88 4.06
N THR A 284 26.79 12.87 3.52
CA THR A 284 26.95 12.68 2.08
C THR A 284 25.85 11.79 1.50
N ILE A 285 25.61 11.90 0.20
CA ILE A 285 24.66 11.04 -0.53
C ILE A 285 25.07 9.56 -0.48
N ASP A 286 26.38 9.29 -0.39
CA ASP A 286 26.90 7.92 -0.27
C ASP A 286 26.66 7.33 1.13
N GLU A 287 26.73 8.13 2.19
CA GLU A 287 26.35 7.71 3.54
C GLU A 287 24.84 7.43 3.64
N LEU A 288 24.00 8.31 3.11
CA LEU A 288 22.55 8.08 3.02
C LEU A 288 22.23 6.78 2.27
N SER A 289 22.93 6.52 1.17
CA SER A 289 22.77 5.30 0.39
C SER A 289 23.22 4.04 1.15
N LYS A 290 24.26 4.14 1.98
CA LYS A 290 24.66 3.05 2.90
C LYS A 290 23.60 2.80 3.96
N THR A 291 23.03 3.85 4.55
CA THR A 291 21.93 3.73 5.52
C THR A 291 20.70 3.07 4.91
N TYR A 292 20.33 3.45 3.69
CA TYR A 292 19.23 2.79 2.99
C TYR A 292 19.53 1.30 2.71
N LEU A 293 20.77 0.97 2.32
CA LEU A 293 21.18 -0.42 2.12
C LEU A 293 21.13 -1.24 3.42
N GLN A 294 21.54 -0.66 4.55
CA GLN A 294 21.39 -1.27 5.88
C GLN A 294 19.92 -1.50 6.24
N ASN A 295 19.05 -0.52 5.97
CA ASN A 295 17.61 -0.63 6.17
C ASN A 295 17.01 -1.80 5.35
N LEU A 296 17.39 -1.95 4.08
CA LEU A 296 17.00 -3.10 3.25
C LEU A 296 17.54 -4.43 3.82
N ASN A 297 18.79 -4.47 4.26
CA ASN A 297 19.38 -5.68 4.84
C ASN A 297 18.66 -6.10 6.12
N GLN A 298 18.25 -5.14 6.97
CA GLN A 298 17.40 -5.42 8.12
C GLN A 298 16.02 -5.95 7.71
N GLN A 299 15.39 -5.30 6.72
CA GLN A 299 14.07 -5.67 6.21
C GLN A 299 14.04 -7.13 5.73
N PHE A 300 15.00 -7.50 4.89
CA PHE A 300 15.03 -8.81 4.25
C PHE A 300 15.76 -9.88 5.05
N GLY A 301 16.65 -9.49 5.97
CA GLY A 301 17.55 -10.40 6.66
C GLY A 301 18.22 -11.37 5.68
N ASN A 302 18.28 -12.65 6.06
CA ASN A 302 18.88 -13.68 5.21
C ASN A 302 17.96 -14.23 4.11
N SER A 303 16.74 -13.73 3.96
CA SER A 303 15.74 -14.28 3.02
C SER A 303 15.95 -13.83 1.57
N VAL A 304 16.52 -12.65 1.35
CA VAL A 304 16.79 -12.06 0.03
C VAL A 304 18.24 -11.59 -0.01
N LYS A 305 18.92 -11.78 -1.14
CA LYS A 305 20.23 -11.18 -1.42
C LYS A 305 20.01 -9.77 -1.98
N VAL A 306 20.40 -8.76 -1.22
CA VAL A 306 20.39 -7.36 -1.64
C VAL A 306 21.72 -7.03 -2.31
N SER A 307 21.67 -6.42 -3.49
CA SER A 307 22.88 -5.96 -4.20
C SER A 307 23.18 -4.50 -3.84
N GLU A 308 24.45 -4.12 -3.82
CA GLU A 308 24.89 -2.77 -3.39
C GLU A 308 24.27 -1.62 -4.18
N ASN A 309 24.01 -1.82 -5.47
CA ASN A 309 23.35 -0.83 -6.32
C ASN A 309 21.92 -0.48 -5.88
N PHE A 310 21.28 -1.27 -4.98
CA PHE A 310 20.02 -0.85 -4.35
C PHE A 310 20.21 0.23 -3.28
N GLY A 311 21.43 0.55 -2.90
CA GLY A 311 21.73 1.67 -1.99
C GLY A 311 21.15 3.00 -2.49
N ILE A 312 21.10 3.22 -3.81
CA ILE A 312 20.55 4.46 -4.39
C ILE A 312 19.02 4.43 -4.61
N GLU A 313 18.34 3.31 -4.32
CA GLU A 313 16.90 3.17 -4.59
C GLU A 313 16.06 4.20 -3.82
N TRP A 314 16.50 4.70 -2.67
CA TRP A 314 15.78 5.78 -1.97
C TRP A 314 15.55 7.01 -2.85
N SER A 315 16.52 7.37 -3.70
CA SER A 315 16.43 8.55 -4.57
C SER A 315 15.38 8.42 -5.67
N CYS A 316 14.90 7.19 -5.96
CA CYS A 316 13.86 6.95 -6.95
C CYS A 316 12.44 6.89 -6.36
N ILE A 317 12.30 7.02 -5.04
CA ILE A 317 11.02 7.00 -4.33
C ILE A 317 10.40 8.41 -4.35
N PRO A 318 9.33 8.66 -5.13
CA PRO A 318 8.78 10.01 -5.29
C PRO A 318 8.22 10.58 -3.99
N HIS A 319 7.68 9.72 -3.11
CA HIS A 319 7.07 10.15 -1.85
C HIS A 319 8.05 10.85 -0.91
N PHE A 320 9.33 10.48 -0.92
CA PHE A 320 10.37 11.17 -0.13
C PHE A 320 10.56 12.63 -0.56
N HIS A 321 10.17 12.96 -1.79
CA HIS A 321 10.39 14.30 -2.36
C HIS A 321 9.13 15.16 -2.24
N HIS A 322 7.96 14.60 -2.60
CA HIS A 322 6.72 15.38 -2.67
C HIS A 322 5.83 15.24 -1.43
N ALA A 323 6.04 14.21 -0.61
CA ALA A 323 5.21 13.97 0.56
C ALA A 323 5.99 13.27 1.70
N PRO A 324 6.94 13.97 2.37
CA PRO A 324 7.73 13.36 3.42
C PRO A 324 6.88 12.68 4.50
N PHE A 325 7.36 11.52 4.95
CA PHE A 325 6.70 10.61 5.91
C PHE A 325 5.34 10.07 5.48
N TYR A 326 4.92 10.22 4.23
CA TYR A 326 3.62 9.72 3.76
C TYR A 326 3.53 8.19 3.81
N CYS A 327 4.64 7.48 3.62
CA CYS A 327 4.65 6.03 3.43
C CYS A 327 3.98 5.25 4.58
N TYR A 328 4.03 5.72 5.84
CA TYR A 328 3.37 5.00 6.93
C TYR A 328 1.84 4.94 6.76
N ALA A 329 1.23 5.88 6.03
CA ALA A 329 -0.21 5.92 5.82
C ALA A 329 -0.71 4.66 5.11
N TYR A 330 0.06 4.12 4.16
CA TYR A 330 -0.21 2.85 3.52
C TYR A 330 -0.20 1.69 4.52
N ALA A 331 0.85 1.60 5.35
CA ALA A 331 1.00 0.53 6.33
C ALA A 331 -0.12 0.59 7.38
N PHE A 332 -0.45 1.80 7.86
CA PHE A 332 -1.57 2.06 8.77
C PHE A 332 -2.88 1.59 8.14
N GLY A 333 -3.26 2.13 6.98
CA GLY A 333 -4.55 1.86 6.36
C GLY A 333 -4.73 0.39 6.01
N ASN A 334 -3.66 -0.26 5.53
CA ASN A 334 -3.69 -1.69 5.22
C ASN A 334 -3.84 -2.55 6.48
N LEU A 335 -3.09 -2.27 7.55
CA LEU A 335 -3.20 -3.05 8.80
C LEU A 335 -4.54 -2.79 9.51
N LEU A 336 -5.06 -1.57 9.45
CA LEU A 336 -6.40 -1.25 9.94
C LEU A 336 -7.44 -2.05 9.15
N ALA A 337 -7.42 -2.01 7.82
CA ALA A 337 -8.34 -2.78 6.97
C ALA A 337 -8.28 -4.29 7.25
N LEU A 338 -7.08 -4.87 7.43
CA LEU A 338 -6.92 -6.28 7.79
C LEU A 338 -7.53 -6.62 9.15
N SER A 339 -7.37 -5.72 10.13
CA SER A 339 -7.93 -5.92 11.48
C SER A 339 -9.46 -5.81 11.46
N LEU A 340 -10.02 -4.83 10.75
CA LEU A 340 -11.47 -4.71 10.53
C LEU A 340 -12.02 -5.92 9.75
N PHE A 341 -11.27 -6.41 8.76
CA PHE A 341 -11.69 -7.58 7.98
C PHE A 341 -11.73 -8.84 8.86
N GLN A 342 -10.76 -9.04 9.74
CA GLN A 342 -10.82 -10.14 10.71
C GLN A 342 -11.99 -10.01 11.67
N ARG A 343 -12.32 -8.78 12.10
CA ARG A 343 -13.52 -8.53 12.91
C ARG A 343 -14.79 -8.92 12.16
N TYR A 344 -14.91 -8.52 10.88
CA TYR A 344 -15.97 -8.98 9.98
C TYR A 344 -16.03 -10.51 9.88
N LYS A 345 -14.90 -11.21 9.76
CA LYS A 345 -14.91 -12.69 9.69
C LYS A 345 -15.40 -13.36 10.98
N LYS A 346 -15.31 -12.69 12.13
CA LYS A 346 -15.79 -13.19 13.43
C LYS A 346 -17.26 -12.83 13.69
N GLU A 347 -17.63 -11.58 13.41
CA GLU A 347 -18.95 -11.03 13.73
C GLU A 347 -19.96 -11.19 12.58
N GLY A 348 -19.48 -11.40 11.36
CA GLY A 348 -20.32 -11.49 10.17
C GLY A 348 -20.99 -10.15 9.82
N LYS A 349 -22.23 -10.22 9.34
CA LYS A 349 -22.94 -9.05 8.81
C LYS A 349 -23.26 -7.97 9.86
N SER A 350 -23.23 -8.29 11.15
CA SER A 350 -23.47 -7.31 12.22
C SER A 350 -22.39 -6.23 12.30
N PHE A 351 -21.20 -6.48 11.74
CA PHE A 351 -20.10 -5.50 11.71
C PHE A 351 -20.30 -4.40 10.64
N ALA A 352 -21.12 -4.65 9.61
CA ALA A 352 -21.26 -3.72 8.49
C ALA A 352 -21.74 -2.30 8.87
N PRO A 353 -22.72 -2.11 9.79
CA PRO A 353 -23.12 -0.78 10.25
C PRO A 353 -21.98 -0.02 10.95
N GLU A 354 -21.17 -0.70 11.75
CA GLU A 354 -20.02 -0.08 12.42
C GLU A 354 -18.98 0.40 11.40
N TYR A 355 -18.66 -0.44 10.42
CA TYR A 355 -17.76 -0.08 9.33
C TYR A 355 -18.27 1.13 8.54
N ILE A 356 -19.57 1.19 8.21
CA ILE A 356 -20.19 2.35 7.56
C ILE A 356 -20.12 3.59 8.47
N GLY A 357 -20.27 3.43 9.78
CA GLY A 357 -20.10 4.51 10.77
C GLY A 357 -18.69 5.11 10.75
N ILE A 358 -17.66 4.27 10.64
CA ILE A 358 -16.27 4.69 10.48
C ILE A 358 -16.11 5.50 9.17
N LEU A 359 -16.55 4.95 8.03
CA LEU A 359 -16.39 5.62 6.73
C LEU A 359 -17.17 6.94 6.64
N SER A 360 -18.40 6.97 7.15
CA SER A 360 -19.26 8.16 7.11
C SER A 360 -18.76 9.32 7.97
N SER A 361 -17.80 9.06 8.85
CA SER A 361 -17.16 10.11 9.65
C SER A 361 -16.21 10.98 8.83
N GLY A 362 -15.72 10.53 7.67
CA GLY A 362 -14.74 11.26 6.87
C GLY A 362 -13.53 11.68 7.72
N GLY A 363 -13.14 12.94 7.64
CA GLY A 363 -12.10 13.56 8.47
C GLY A 363 -12.62 14.27 9.72
N SER A 364 -13.91 14.12 10.08
CA SER A 364 -14.53 14.92 11.16
C SER A 364 -14.08 14.57 12.57
N LYS A 365 -13.38 13.45 12.75
CA LYS A 365 -12.87 12.99 14.05
C LYS A 365 -11.42 12.53 13.93
N LYS A 366 -10.68 12.70 15.03
CA LYS A 366 -9.36 12.11 15.22
C LYS A 366 -9.45 10.57 15.10
N PRO A 367 -8.58 9.88 14.33
CA PRO A 367 -8.66 8.44 14.12
C PRO A 367 -8.70 7.62 15.42
N GLU A 368 -7.90 7.95 16.42
CA GLU A 368 -7.91 7.28 17.73
C GLU A 368 -9.28 7.39 18.40
N LYS A 369 -9.88 8.59 18.41
CA LYS A 369 -11.20 8.83 19.01
C LYS A 369 -12.30 8.14 18.22
N LEU A 370 -12.26 8.27 16.89
CA LEU A 370 -13.23 7.66 15.99
C LEU A 370 -13.26 6.14 16.18
N LEU A 371 -12.10 5.49 16.14
CA LEU A 371 -12.02 4.03 16.21
C LEU A 371 -12.34 3.50 17.61
N ALA A 372 -12.02 4.26 18.67
CA ALA A 372 -12.39 3.89 20.04
C ALA A 372 -13.92 3.82 20.25
N GLU A 373 -14.72 4.63 19.55
CA GLU A 373 -16.19 4.56 19.57
C GLU A 373 -16.73 3.21 19.07
N PHE A 374 -15.94 2.51 18.25
CA PHE A 374 -16.23 1.17 17.74
C PHE A 374 -15.39 0.08 18.43
N GLY A 375 -14.86 0.36 19.62
CA GLY A 375 -14.08 -0.59 20.42
C GLY A 375 -12.71 -0.93 19.83
N ILE A 376 -12.16 -0.08 18.95
CA ILE A 376 -10.87 -0.30 18.29
C ILE A 376 -9.83 0.68 18.86
N ASP A 377 -8.86 0.14 19.60
CA ASP A 377 -7.77 0.93 20.16
C ASP A 377 -6.48 0.78 19.34
N ILE A 378 -6.28 1.73 18.41
CA ILE A 378 -5.11 1.77 17.54
C ILE A 378 -3.81 2.20 18.26
N THR A 379 -3.89 2.63 19.52
CA THR A 379 -2.70 2.99 20.31
C THR A 379 -1.96 1.75 20.84
N LYS A 380 -2.59 0.56 20.76
CA LYS A 380 -2.02 -0.68 21.31
C LYS A 380 -1.34 -1.51 20.23
N SER A 381 -0.16 -2.05 20.58
CA SER A 381 0.58 -2.98 19.71
C SER A 381 -0.23 -4.21 19.29
N ARG A 382 -1.15 -4.70 20.15
CA ARG A 382 -1.98 -5.87 19.86
C ARG A 382 -2.87 -5.64 18.64
N PHE A 383 -3.44 -4.45 18.50
CA PHE A 383 -4.28 -4.09 17.36
C PHE A 383 -3.52 -4.26 16.03
N TRP A 384 -2.34 -3.66 15.93
CA TRP A 384 -1.51 -3.79 14.72
C TRP A 384 -1.00 -5.23 14.50
N GLN A 385 -0.78 -5.98 15.59
CA GLN A 385 -0.38 -7.38 15.52
C GLN A 385 -1.46 -8.27 14.90
N ASP A 386 -2.75 -7.97 15.13
CA ASP A 386 -3.85 -8.73 14.52
C ASP A 386 -3.71 -8.77 12.99
N GLY A 387 -3.44 -7.63 12.35
CA GLY A 387 -3.20 -7.57 10.90
C GLY A 387 -2.02 -8.44 10.45
N PHE A 388 -0.95 -8.52 11.23
CA PHE A 388 0.18 -9.40 10.94
C PHE A 388 -0.11 -10.88 11.16
N ASP A 389 -0.95 -11.22 12.14
CA ASP A 389 -1.39 -12.60 12.40
C ASP A 389 -2.18 -13.12 11.18
N TYR A 390 -3.06 -12.29 10.61
CA TYR A 390 -3.72 -12.61 9.33
C TYR A 390 -2.73 -12.90 8.21
N ILE A 391 -1.72 -12.03 8.01
CA ILE A 391 -0.70 -12.24 6.96
C ILE A 391 0.08 -13.52 7.23
N GLN A 392 0.42 -13.80 8.50
CA GLN A 392 1.11 -15.02 8.88
C GLN A 392 0.29 -16.26 8.51
N ASP A 393 -1.01 -16.26 8.77
CA ASP A 393 -1.90 -17.36 8.43
C ASP A 393 -2.06 -17.54 6.92
N LYS A 394 -2.10 -16.44 6.16
CA LYS A 394 -2.05 -16.49 4.70
C LYS A 394 -0.74 -17.09 4.16
N VAL A 395 0.39 -16.80 4.80
CA VAL A 395 1.69 -17.43 4.47
C VAL A 395 1.71 -18.94 4.80
N LYS A 396 1.04 -19.35 5.89
CA LYS A 396 0.86 -20.77 6.25
C LYS A 396 -0.06 -21.47 5.23
N GLU A 397 -1.19 -20.87 4.88
CA GLU A 397 -2.14 -21.38 3.88
C GLU A 397 -1.46 -21.58 2.51
N LEU A 398 -0.65 -20.61 2.06
CA LEU A 398 0.12 -20.74 0.83
C LEU A 398 1.11 -21.92 0.87
N SER A 399 1.54 -22.30 2.07
CA SER A 399 2.48 -23.39 2.27
C SER A 399 1.82 -24.77 2.28
N SER A 400 0.54 -24.85 2.65
CA SER A 400 -0.26 -26.09 2.64
C SER A 400 -0.92 -26.36 1.28
N LEU A 401 -1.25 -25.32 0.51
CA LEU A 401 -1.57 -25.41 -0.92
C LEU A 401 -0.32 -25.74 -1.74
#